data_AF-A0A3C0DSM3-F1
#
_entry.id   AF-A0A3C0DSM3-F1
#
_cell.length_a   1.000
_cell.length_b   1.000
_cell.length_c   1.000
_cell.angle_alpha   90.00
_cell.angle_beta   90.00
_cell.angle_gamma   90.00
#
_symmetry.space_group_name_H-M   'P 1'
#
loop_
_entity.id
_entity.type
_entity.pdbx_description
1 polymer ?
#
loop_
_entity_poly.entity_id
_entity_poly.type
_entity_poly.pdbx_seq_one_letter_code
_entity_poly.pdbx_strand_id
1 'polypeptide(L)'
;MPQYGSLSLSGELEPGFEVPFPITATPDVQGGLRRIKSDGTLNKFTGCCGPSVFLGNNGPADMYGDYIVCEPVGRLIRRAKITKVDGKNVMSNAYPGEEFIASSDMNFRPVNSATGPDGALYVCDMYRGIIQEGNWVRPGSYLRPVVEKYKLQNNIRRGRIYRVQHESYRKTRQPRMYDEKTDQLVKHLSHVNGWWRMTAQKEIILRQDLSVVSALKNLAKTGLGIGRVHAMWSLEGLGQAGSEFSLSLLNDNDYRVRQTAIRLLEPIFQSGDDAHLIKVAQLLDDENPRVVAQVINSIQYLRSPDANDQIFAAIIANDENDLIQSVGRLALNGNKGSRGSRNSALLTAKGLRSFKKGRDIYNSLCMACHG
;
A
#
# COMPACT_ATOMS: atom_id res chain seq x y z
N MET A 1 14.69 10.91 -2.83
CA MET A 1 13.92 9.71 -3.20
C MET A 1 12.44 10.01 -3.06
N PRO A 2 11.59 9.56 -3.99
CA PRO A 2 10.15 9.81 -3.93
C PRO A 2 9.58 9.29 -2.62
N GLN A 3 8.80 10.13 -1.95
CA GLN A 3 8.13 9.78 -0.70
C GLN A 3 6.83 9.05 -1.05
N TYR A 4 6.82 7.74 -0.81
CA TYR A 4 5.62 6.91 -0.97
C TYR A 4 4.97 6.67 0.41
N GLY A 5 3.64 6.80 0.48
CA GLY A 5 2.85 6.31 1.62
C GLY A 5 2.60 7.28 2.78
N SER A 6 2.96 8.57 2.66
CA SER A 6 2.65 9.59 3.69
C SER A 6 1.32 10.33 3.47
N LEU A 7 0.54 9.93 2.46
CA LEU A 7 -0.72 10.57 2.10
C LEU A 7 -1.91 9.82 2.72
N SER A 8 -2.64 10.49 3.61
CA SER A 8 -3.97 10.08 4.09
C SER A 8 -5.01 11.00 3.46
N LEU A 9 -6.08 10.42 2.92
CA LEU A 9 -7.15 11.15 2.24
C LEU A 9 -8.46 11.01 3.00
N SER A 10 -9.27 12.08 3.01
CA SER A 10 -10.64 12.01 3.52
C SER A 10 -11.43 10.92 2.78
N GLY A 11 -12.20 10.14 3.53
CA GLY A 11 -13.02 9.07 2.98
C GLY A 11 -12.23 7.86 2.47
N GLU A 12 -10.97 7.68 2.85
CA GLU A 12 -10.21 6.45 2.59
C GLU A 12 -10.74 5.23 3.38
N LEU A 13 -11.51 5.49 4.43
CA LEU A 13 -12.23 4.50 5.23
C LEU A 13 -13.72 4.83 5.21
N GLU A 14 -14.58 3.82 5.04
CA GLU A 14 -16.01 4.00 5.20
C GLU A 14 -16.38 4.43 6.63
N PRO A 15 -17.49 5.17 6.81
CA PRO A 15 -17.98 5.52 8.14
C PRO A 15 -18.15 4.29 9.03
N GLY A 16 -17.60 4.35 10.25
CA GLY A 16 -17.66 3.22 11.19
C GLY A 16 -16.66 2.11 10.91
N PHE A 17 -15.80 2.22 9.88
CA PHE A 17 -14.76 1.24 9.62
C PHE A 17 -13.86 1.03 10.85
N GLU A 18 -13.56 2.01 11.68
CA GLU A 18 -12.71 1.76 12.86
C GLU A 18 -13.40 1.05 14.04
N VAL A 19 -14.69 0.72 13.94
CA VAL A 19 -15.44 0.05 15.02
C VAL A 19 -15.25 -1.46 14.90
N PRO A 20 -14.66 -2.15 15.89
CA PRO A 20 -14.54 -3.60 15.91
C PRO A 20 -15.82 -4.27 16.41
N PHE A 21 -16.00 -5.54 16.02
CA PHE A 21 -17.11 -6.40 16.45
C PHE A 21 -16.62 -7.69 17.14
N PRO A 22 -15.95 -7.60 18.31
CA PRO A 22 -15.58 -8.79 19.08
C PRO A 22 -16.83 -9.52 19.59
N ILE A 23 -16.73 -10.85 19.70
CA ILE A 23 -17.79 -11.69 20.27
C ILE A 23 -17.56 -12.00 21.76
N THR A 24 -16.60 -11.34 22.40
CA THR A 24 -16.21 -11.66 23.78
C THR A 24 -15.95 -10.42 24.60
N ALA A 25 -16.63 -10.37 25.75
CA ALA A 25 -16.43 -9.36 26.77
C ALA A 25 -15.25 -9.75 27.65
N THR A 26 -14.10 -9.13 27.43
CA THR A 26 -12.94 -9.29 28.32
C THR A 26 -12.30 -7.93 28.58
N PRO A 27 -12.21 -7.47 29.84
CA PRO A 27 -11.71 -6.13 30.15
C PRO A 27 -10.19 -6.05 30.17
N ASP A 28 -9.49 -6.96 29.49
CA ASP A 28 -8.02 -7.03 29.49
C ASP A 28 -7.40 -6.08 28.46
N VAL A 29 -7.91 -4.85 28.43
CA VAL A 29 -7.53 -3.81 27.47
C VAL A 29 -6.67 -2.76 28.19
N GLN A 30 -5.48 -2.50 27.67
CA GLN A 30 -4.52 -1.54 28.24
C GLN A 30 -5.12 -0.15 28.46
N GLY A 31 -5.98 0.30 27.53
CA GLY A 31 -6.60 1.62 27.62
C GLY A 31 -7.70 1.75 28.68
N GLY A 32 -8.02 0.69 29.43
CA GLY A 32 -9.00 0.68 30.52
C GLY A 32 -10.46 0.68 30.06
N LEU A 33 -11.40 0.93 30.98
CA LEU A 33 -12.85 0.88 30.74
C LEU A 33 -13.33 1.79 29.60
N ARG A 34 -12.65 2.92 29.34
CA ARG A 34 -12.96 3.81 28.20
C ARG A 34 -12.81 3.15 26.82
N ARG A 35 -12.16 1.99 26.74
CA ARG A 35 -11.96 1.20 25.51
C ARG A 35 -12.98 0.09 25.34
N ILE A 36 -13.99 0.05 26.20
CA ILE A 36 -14.97 -1.01 26.27
C ILE A 36 -16.36 -0.39 26.01
N LYS A 37 -17.19 -1.09 25.24
CA LYS A 37 -18.61 -0.76 25.04
C LYS A 37 -19.42 -1.11 26.30
N SER A 38 -20.70 -0.74 26.32
CA SER A 38 -21.62 -1.12 27.41
C SER A 38 -21.79 -2.64 27.57
N ASP A 39 -21.63 -3.40 26.48
CA ASP A 39 -21.69 -4.86 26.46
C ASP A 39 -20.39 -5.56 26.91
N GLY A 40 -19.35 -4.80 27.29
CA GLY A 40 -18.08 -5.37 27.74
C GLY A 40 -17.08 -5.70 26.61
N THR A 41 -17.43 -5.48 25.33
CA THR A 41 -16.56 -5.72 24.18
C THR A 41 -15.71 -4.49 23.81
N LEU A 42 -14.65 -4.69 23.02
CA LEU A 42 -13.76 -3.61 22.59
C LEU A 42 -14.49 -2.58 21.71
N ASN A 43 -14.27 -1.29 21.95
CA ASN A 43 -14.96 -0.21 21.20
C ASN A 43 -14.18 0.39 20.02
N LYS A 44 -12.86 0.17 19.95
CA LYS A 44 -11.99 0.66 18.88
C LYS A 44 -10.75 -0.22 18.79
N PHE A 45 -10.23 -0.45 17.57
CA PHE A 45 -8.95 -1.13 17.35
C PHE A 45 -7.85 -0.53 18.23
N THR A 46 -7.02 -1.39 18.82
CA THR A 46 -6.00 -0.98 19.78
C THR A 46 -4.60 -1.10 19.23
N GLY A 47 -4.35 -2.17 18.49
CA GLY A 47 -3.02 -2.56 18.05
C GLY A 47 -3.12 -3.52 16.88
N CYS A 48 -3.67 -3.02 15.77
CA CYS A 48 -3.69 -3.73 14.50
C CYS A 48 -2.27 -4.23 14.16
N CYS A 49 -2.16 -5.50 13.77
CA CYS A 49 -0.86 -6.10 13.46
C CYS A 49 -0.94 -7.09 12.30
N GLY A 50 0.23 -7.33 11.72
CA GLY A 50 0.46 -8.21 10.58
C GLY A 50 -0.55 -8.06 9.45
N PRO A 51 -0.78 -6.83 8.95
CA PRO A 51 -1.68 -6.62 7.85
C PRO A 51 -1.15 -7.28 6.57
N SER A 52 -2.04 -7.83 5.77
CA SER A 52 -1.70 -8.43 4.48
C SER A 52 -2.81 -8.21 3.46
N VAL A 53 -2.50 -8.37 2.18
CA VAL A 53 -3.50 -8.47 1.11
C VAL A 53 -3.59 -9.92 0.70
N PHE A 54 -4.79 -10.50 0.69
CA PHE A 54 -4.98 -11.87 0.27
C PHE A 54 -4.85 -11.98 -1.24
N LEU A 55 -3.82 -12.70 -1.72
CA LEU A 55 -3.53 -12.89 -3.14
C LEU A 55 -3.57 -14.38 -3.52
N GLY A 56 -4.33 -15.17 -2.78
CA GLY A 56 -4.45 -16.62 -2.96
C GLY A 56 -5.59 -16.99 -3.91
N ASN A 57 -5.47 -18.14 -4.54
CA ASN A 57 -6.46 -18.68 -5.48
C ASN A 57 -7.24 -19.88 -4.91
N ASN A 58 -7.13 -20.14 -3.60
CA ASN A 58 -7.79 -21.23 -2.88
C ASN A 58 -8.63 -20.72 -1.69
N GLY A 59 -9.06 -19.47 -1.78
CA GLY A 59 -10.09 -18.86 -0.93
C GLY A 59 -11.36 -18.57 -1.72
N PRO A 60 -12.37 -17.94 -1.08
CA PRO A 60 -13.53 -17.41 -1.79
C PRO A 60 -13.11 -16.49 -2.95
N ALA A 61 -13.83 -16.55 -4.08
CA ALA A 61 -13.47 -15.78 -5.29
C ALA A 61 -13.47 -14.26 -5.04
N ASP A 62 -14.33 -13.78 -4.14
CA ASP A 62 -14.45 -12.38 -3.77
C ASP A 62 -13.38 -11.91 -2.76
N MET A 63 -12.51 -12.80 -2.27
CA MET A 63 -11.48 -12.49 -1.27
C MET A 63 -10.17 -11.99 -1.89
N TYR A 64 -9.92 -12.29 -3.16
CA TYR A 64 -8.68 -11.88 -3.82
C TYR A 64 -8.57 -10.34 -3.87
N GLY A 65 -7.49 -9.80 -3.31
CA GLY A 65 -7.25 -8.36 -3.21
C GLY A 65 -7.76 -7.72 -1.93
N ASP A 66 -8.41 -8.48 -1.04
CA ASP A 66 -8.91 -7.95 0.23
C ASP A 66 -7.79 -7.81 1.26
N TYR A 67 -7.92 -6.78 2.09
CA TYR A 67 -7.03 -6.51 3.20
C TYR A 67 -7.43 -7.32 4.43
N ILE A 68 -6.46 -8.00 5.03
CA ILE A 68 -6.63 -8.80 6.24
C ILE A 68 -5.81 -8.15 7.35
N VAL A 69 -6.42 -7.87 8.49
CA VAL A 69 -5.75 -7.26 9.65
C VAL A 69 -6.16 -7.92 10.95
N CYS A 70 -5.16 -8.22 11.78
CA CYS A 70 -5.37 -8.87 13.06
C CYS A 70 -5.52 -7.84 14.18
N GLU A 71 -6.45 -8.08 15.12
CA GLU A 71 -6.63 -7.29 16.34
C GLU A 71 -6.61 -8.24 17.55
N PRO A 72 -5.44 -8.42 18.19
CA PRO A 72 -5.24 -9.45 19.20
C PRO A 72 -5.99 -9.14 20.51
N VAL A 73 -6.21 -7.87 20.85
CA VAL A 73 -6.97 -7.52 22.07
C VAL A 73 -8.45 -7.83 21.87
N GLY A 74 -8.98 -7.50 20.70
CA GLY A 74 -10.34 -7.85 20.29
C GLY A 74 -10.55 -9.31 19.90
N ARG A 75 -9.48 -10.12 19.82
CA ARG A 75 -9.52 -11.57 19.48
C ARG A 75 -10.20 -11.81 18.14
N LEU A 76 -9.89 -10.94 17.18
CA LEU A 76 -10.56 -10.91 15.89
C LEU A 76 -9.58 -10.63 14.75
N ILE A 77 -10.01 -10.97 13.55
CA ILE A 77 -9.36 -10.65 12.29
C ILE A 77 -10.41 -10.02 11.40
N ARG A 78 -10.09 -8.84 10.88
CA ARG A 78 -10.93 -8.17 9.90
C ARG A 78 -10.51 -8.52 8.50
N ARG A 79 -11.51 -8.73 7.65
CA ARG A 79 -11.40 -8.68 6.19
C ARG A 79 -12.02 -7.37 5.71
N ALA A 80 -11.25 -6.58 4.98
CA ALA A 80 -11.69 -5.33 4.40
C ALA A 80 -11.59 -5.36 2.88
N LYS A 81 -12.65 -4.91 2.20
CA LYS A 81 -12.62 -4.70 0.75
C LYS A 81 -11.78 -3.45 0.47
N ILE A 82 -11.02 -3.47 -0.62
CA ILE A 82 -10.35 -2.28 -1.14
C ILE A 82 -10.96 -1.95 -2.49
N THR A 83 -11.73 -0.86 -2.56
CA THR A 83 -12.26 -0.31 -3.81
C THR A 83 -11.42 0.87 -4.27
N LYS A 84 -11.44 1.14 -5.58
CA LYS A 84 -10.75 2.30 -6.16
C LYS A 84 -11.79 3.31 -6.60
N VAL A 85 -11.78 4.50 -6.02
CA VAL A 85 -12.66 5.61 -6.35
C VAL A 85 -11.77 6.77 -6.79
N ASP A 86 -11.82 7.14 -8.06
CA ASP A 86 -11.02 8.24 -8.65
C ASP A 86 -9.50 8.13 -8.36
N GLY A 87 -9.00 6.89 -8.31
CA GLY A 87 -7.61 6.58 -8.00
C GLY A 87 -7.31 6.41 -6.51
N LYS A 88 -8.15 6.93 -5.59
CA LYS A 88 -8.07 6.72 -4.14
C LYS A 88 -8.46 5.29 -3.79
N ASN A 89 -7.77 4.66 -2.83
CA ASN A 89 -8.22 3.41 -2.22
C ASN A 89 -9.24 3.74 -1.13
N VAL A 90 -10.39 3.07 -1.14
CA VAL A 90 -11.40 3.18 -0.09
C VAL A 90 -11.60 1.79 0.53
N MET A 91 -11.54 1.73 1.86
CA MET A 91 -11.67 0.49 2.62
C MET A 91 -13.01 0.40 3.31
N SER A 92 -13.64 -0.77 3.15
CA SER A 92 -14.92 -1.11 3.79
C SER A 92 -14.83 -2.44 4.51
N ASN A 93 -15.62 -2.64 5.57
CA ASN A 93 -15.67 -3.94 6.24
C ASN A 93 -16.42 -4.92 5.33
N ALA A 94 -15.80 -6.06 5.00
CA ALA A 94 -16.45 -7.09 4.19
C ALA A 94 -17.66 -7.72 4.89
N TYR A 95 -17.75 -7.61 6.22
CA TYR A 95 -18.84 -8.12 7.05
C TYR A 95 -19.37 -7.01 7.98
N PRO A 96 -20.22 -6.08 7.51
CA PRO A 96 -20.76 -5.02 8.36
C PRO A 96 -21.44 -5.58 9.60
N GLY A 97 -21.02 -5.14 10.79
CA GLY A 97 -21.55 -5.63 12.07
C GLY A 97 -20.83 -6.85 12.65
N GLU A 98 -19.91 -7.46 11.89
CA GLU A 98 -19.20 -8.69 12.26
C GLU A 98 -17.71 -8.61 11.90
N GLU A 99 -16.97 -9.68 12.21
CA GLU A 99 -15.57 -9.84 11.83
C GLU A 99 -15.37 -11.15 11.07
N PHE A 100 -14.39 -11.17 10.18
CA PHE A 100 -14.09 -12.36 9.37
C PHE A 100 -13.75 -13.58 10.24
N ILE A 101 -12.96 -13.38 11.29
CA ILE A 101 -12.72 -14.38 12.33
C ILE A 101 -12.85 -13.66 13.68
N ALA A 102 -13.64 -14.21 14.60
CA ALA A 102 -13.69 -13.78 15.99
C ALA A 102 -13.71 -15.01 16.90
N SER A 103 -13.08 -14.92 18.07
CA SER A 103 -12.98 -16.04 19.00
C SER A 103 -13.43 -15.69 20.40
N SER A 104 -14.07 -16.67 21.06
CA SER A 104 -14.34 -16.64 22.50
C SER A 104 -13.22 -17.18 23.38
N ASP A 105 -12.18 -17.76 22.78
CA ASP A 105 -10.99 -18.15 23.53
C ASP A 105 -10.20 -16.91 23.91
N MET A 106 -10.08 -16.66 25.22
CA MET A 106 -9.35 -15.52 25.76
C MET A 106 -7.89 -15.46 25.32
N ASN A 107 -7.31 -16.58 24.90
CA ASN A 107 -5.93 -16.70 24.47
C ASN A 107 -5.74 -16.54 22.96
N PHE A 108 -6.81 -16.47 22.15
CA PHE A 108 -6.68 -16.24 20.71
C PHE A 108 -6.17 -14.82 20.45
N ARG A 109 -4.90 -14.71 20.04
CA ARG A 109 -4.18 -13.47 19.78
C ARG A 109 -3.59 -13.52 18.37
N PRO A 110 -4.41 -13.34 17.33
CA PRO A 110 -3.89 -13.29 15.96
C PRO A 110 -2.95 -12.10 15.83
N VAL A 111 -1.77 -12.33 15.24
CA VAL A 111 -0.72 -11.32 15.12
C VAL A 111 -0.16 -11.16 13.72
N ASN A 112 -0.40 -12.13 12.84
CA ASN A 112 0.00 -12.02 11.44
C ASN A 112 -0.86 -12.88 10.53
N SER A 113 -0.95 -12.49 9.25
CA SER A 113 -1.55 -13.30 8.21
C SER A 113 -0.76 -13.22 6.91
N ALA A 114 -0.83 -14.29 6.10
CA ALA A 114 -0.17 -14.34 4.80
C ALA A 114 -0.88 -15.31 3.84
N THR A 115 -0.79 -15.03 2.53
CA THR A 115 -1.15 -16.02 1.50
C THR A 115 -0.06 -17.08 1.38
N GLY A 116 -0.43 -18.35 1.48
CA GLY A 116 0.49 -19.47 1.30
C GLY A 116 0.73 -19.87 -0.16
N PRO A 117 1.73 -20.73 -0.41
CA PRO A 117 2.00 -21.27 -1.75
C PRO A 117 0.82 -22.08 -2.30
N ASP A 118 0.03 -22.67 -1.43
CA ASP A 118 -1.17 -23.41 -1.80
C ASP A 118 -2.41 -22.52 -1.99
N GLY A 119 -2.26 -21.18 -1.90
CA GLY A 119 -3.32 -20.22 -2.17
C GLY A 119 -4.34 -20.06 -1.04
N ALA A 120 -4.10 -20.70 0.11
CA ALA A 120 -4.88 -20.53 1.34
C ALA A 120 -4.37 -19.34 2.18
N LEU A 121 -5.19 -18.86 3.12
CA LEU A 121 -4.79 -17.86 4.11
C LEU A 121 -4.17 -18.55 5.32
N TYR A 122 -2.98 -18.13 5.73
CA TYR A 122 -2.33 -18.57 6.95
C TYR A 122 -2.43 -17.48 7.99
N VAL A 123 -2.70 -17.84 9.24
CA VAL A 123 -2.78 -16.92 10.38
C VAL A 123 -1.83 -17.41 11.47
N CYS A 124 -0.93 -16.53 11.89
CA CYS A 124 -0.11 -16.74 13.08
C CYS A 124 -0.85 -16.19 14.30
N ASP A 125 -1.08 -17.06 15.27
CA ASP A 125 -1.70 -16.74 16.55
C ASP A 125 -0.65 -16.95 17.65
N MET A 126 -0.41 -15.91 18.45
CA MET A 126 0.53 -16.01 19.56
C MET A 126 0.05 -16.98 20.64
N TYR A 127 -1.27 -17.24 20.68
CA TYR A 127 -2.01 -18.07 21.62
C TYR A 127 -1.50 -17.92 23.06
N ARG A 128 -1.83 -16.78 23.67
CA ARG A 128 -1.35 -16.45 25.02
C ARG A 128 -2.35 -15.61 25.79
N GLY A 129 -2.31 -15.73 27.11
CA GLY A 129 -3.24 -15.01 27.98
C GLY A 129 -2.91 -13.51 28.05
N ILE A 130 -1.69 -13.15 28.45
CA ILE A 130 -1.26 -11.75 28.58
C ILE A 130 -0.60 -11.28 27.29
N ILE A 131 -1.16 -10.30 26.57
CA ILE A 131 -0.55 -9.72 25.37
C ILE A 131 0.18 -8.39 25.65
N GLN A 132 -0.12 -7.74 26.79
CA GLN A 132 0.45 -6.45 27.16
C GLN A 132 1.91 -6.57 27.63
N GLU A 133 2.63 -5.46 27.52
CA GLU A 133 3.93 -5.30 28.17
C GLU A 133 3.81 -5.46 29.69
N GLY A 134 4.84 -6.03 30.33
CA GLY A 134 4.86 -6.36 31.75
C GLY A 134 4.50 -5.19 32.68
N ASN A 135 4.81 -3.95 32.29
CA ASN A 135 4.49 -2.75 33.08
C ASN A 135 2.97 -2.57 33.31
N TRP A 136 2.13 -3.03 32.38
CA TRP A 136 0.67 -2.93 32.48
C TRP A 136 0.05 -4.00 33.36
N VAL A 137 0.79 -5.05 33.70
CA VAL A 137 0.35 -6.19 34.51
C VAL A 137 1.15 -6.36 35.80
N ARG A 138 1.87 -5.31 36.22
CA ARG A 138 2.59 -5.25 37.49
C ARG A 138 1.63 -5.29 38.69
N PRO A 139 2.09 -5.66 39.89
CA PRO A 139 1.29 -5.53 41.11
C PRO A 139 0.72 -4.11 41.26
N GLY A 140 -0.57 -4.03 41.64
CA GLY A 140 -1.29 -2.75 41.75
C GLY A 140 -1.80 -2.15 40.43
N SER A 141 -1.54 -2.78 39.27
CA SER A 141 -2.14 -2.35 38.01
C SER A 141 -3.61 -2.76 37.92
N TYR A 142 -4.40 -1.99 37.17
CA TYR A 142 -5.81 -2.30 36.90
C TYR A 142 -6.03 -3.69 36.26
N LEU A 143 -5.07 -4.15 35.43
CA LEU A 143 -5.18 -5.44 34.75
C LEU A 143 -4.80 -6.63 35.63
N ARG A 144 -4.06 -6.40 36.73
CA ARG A 144 -3.53 -7.49 37.56
C ARG A 144 -4.64 -8.39 38.14
N PRO A 145 -5.74 -7.85 38.72
CA PRO A 145 -6.84 -8.68 39.19
C PRO A 145 -7.50 -9.51 38.08
N VAL A 146 -7.61 -8.96 36.86
CA VAL A 146 -8.17 -9.66 35.70
C VAL A 146 -7.25 -10.82 35.30
N VAL A 147 -5.95 -10.57 35.18
CA VAL A 147 -4.94 -11.57 34.86
C VAL A 147 -4.99 -12.74 35.85
N GLU A 148 -5.01 -12.45 37.15
CA GLU A 148 -5.03 -13.47 38.20
C GLU A 148 -6.35 -14.26 38.22
N LYS A 149 -7.50 -13.56 38.11
CA LYS A 149 -8.84 -14.17 38.06
C LYS A 149 -8.95 -15.20 36.94
N TYR A 150 -8.47 -14.87 35.75
CA TYR A 150 -8.55 -15.73 34.57
C TYR A 150 -7.29 -16.57 34.34
N LYS A 151 -6.31 -16.51 35.25
CA LYS A 151 -5.03 -17.22 35.17
C LYS A 151 -4.28 -17.01 33.84
N LEU A 152 -4.39 -15.80 33.26
CA LEU A 152 -3.84 -15.48 31.94
C LEU A 152 -2.31 -15.63 31.87
N GLN A 153 -1.63 -15.47 33.00
CA GLN A 153 -0.18 -15.67 33.12
C GLN A 153 0.27 -17.11 32.84
N ASN A 154 -0.63 -18.10 32.97
CA ASN A 154 -0.27 -19.51 32.81
C ASN A 154 -0.20 -19.95 31.34
N ASN A 155 -0.83 -19.19 30.43
CA ASN A 155 -0.91 -19.53 29.02
C ASN A 155 0.16 -18.79 28.22
N ILE A 156 1.35 -19.41 28.14
CA ILE A 156 2.52 -18.91 27.42
C ILE A 156 3.11 -20.02 26.53
N ARG A 157 3.82 -19.62 25.46
CA ARG A 157 4.53 -20.55 24.54
C ARG A 157 3.63 -21.60 23.89
N ARG A 158 2.43 -21.20 23.47
CA ARG A 158 1.43 -22.08 22.85
C ARG A 158 1.05 -21.67 21.42
N GLY A 159 1.90 -20.85 20.78
CA GLY A 159 1.63 -20.25 19.48
C GLY A 159 1.19 -21.26 18.42
N ARG A 160 0.32 -20.81 17.52
CA ARG A 160 -0.36 -21.64 16.51
C ARG A 160 -0.23 -21.00 15.14
N ILE A 161 -0.23 -21.85 14.12
CA ILE A 161 -0.40 -21.43 12.73
C ILE A 161 -1.67 -22.10 12.23
N TYR A 162 -2.68 -21.29 11.92
CA TYR A 162 -3.89 -21.77 11.28
C TYR A 162 -3.73 -21.69 9.77
N ARG A 163 -4.24 -22.69 9.06
CA ARG A 163 -4.45 -22.66 7.62
C ARG A 163 -5.95 -22.58 7.36
N VAL A 164 -6.43 -21.40 7.00
CA VAL A 164 -7.84 -21.12 6.69
C VAL A 164 -8.10 -21.51 5.24
N GLN A 165 -8.97 -22.49 5.06
CA GLN A 165 -9.31 -23.08 3.75
C GLN A 165 -10.80 -22.90 3.50
N HIS A 166 -11.15 -22.55 2.27
CA HIS A 166 -12.54 -22.61 1.81
C HIS A 166 -12.92 -24.07 1.52
N GLU A 167 -14.22 -24.41 1.58
CA GLU A 167 -14.71 -25.76 1.30
C GLU A 167 -14.36 -26.23 -0.12
N SER A 168 -14.24 -25.29 -1.06
CA SER A 168 -13.81 -25.57 -2.44
C SER A 168 -12.30 -25.77 -2.61
N TYR A 169 -11.51 -25.77 -1.52
CA TYR A 169 -10.06 -25.91 -1.58
C TYR A 169 -9.65 -27.11 -2.45
N ARG A 170 -8.66 -26.86 -3.31
CA ARG A 170 -8.03 -27.90 -4.12
C ARG A 170 -6.56 -28.01 -3.74
N LYS A 171 -6.11 -29.23 -3.46
CA LYS A 171 -4.69 -29.50 -3.20
C LYS A 171 -3.88 -29.06 -4.43
N THR A 172 -2.90 -28.19 -4.20
CA THR A 172 -1.98 -27.71 -5.23
C THR A 172 -0.64 -28.41 -5.11
N ARG A 173 0.17 -28.30 -6.15
CA ARG A 173 1.53 -28.83 -6.16
C ARG A 173 2.42 -28.02 -5.21
N GLN A 174 3.24 -28.72 -4.43
CA GLN A 174 4.25 -28.09 -3.58
C GLN A 174 5.28 -27.33 -4.45
N PRO A 175 5.63 -26.08 -4.10
CA PRO A 175 6.65 -25.33 -4.82
C PRO A 175 8.02 -25.99 -4.71
N ARG A 176 8.76 -25.97 -5.83
CA ARG A 176 10.16 -26.43 -5.91
C ARG A 176 11.06 -25.40 -6.61
N MET A 177 10.73 -24.11 -6.48
CA MET A 177 11.46 -23.03 -7.17
C MET A 177 12.95 -23.02 -6.86
N TYR A 178 13.36 -23.49 -5.67
CA TYR A 178 14.77 -23.64 -5.32
C TYR A 178 15.54 -24.50 -6.33
N ASP A 179 14.93 -25.59 -6.80
CA ASP A 179 15.52 -26.55 -7.75
C ASP A 179 15.26 -26.19 -9.23
N GLU A 180 14.35 -25.25 -9.49
CA GLU A 180 14.02 -24.82 -10.86
C GLU A 180 15.12 -23.90 -11.41
N LYS A 181 15.35 -23.95 -12.73
CA LYS A 181 16.23 -23.00 -13.43
C LYS A 181 15.59 -21.61 -13.51
N THR A 182 16.39 -20.55 -13.65
CA THR A 182 15.89 -19.16 -13.64
C THR A 182 14.88 -18.89 -14.75
N ASP A 183 15.05 -19.48 -15.93
CA ASP A 183 14.12 -19.35 -17.07
C ASP A 183 12.73 -19.95 -16.76
N GLN A 184 12.68 -20.98 -15.91
CA GLN A 184 11.43 -21.56 -15.44
C GLN A 184 10.71 -20.62 -14.46
N LEU A 185 11.46 -19.90 -13.62
CA LEU A 185 10.91 -18.92 -12.68
C LEU A 185 10.19 -17.76 -13.37
N VAL A 186 10.64 -17.35 -14.56
CA VAL A 186 9.98 -16.28 -15.34
C VAL A 186 8.50 -16.60 -15.59
N LYS A 187 8.14 -17.88 -15.76
CA LYS A 187 6.76 -18.32 -15.99
C LYS A 187 5.87 -18.07 -14.76
N HIS A 188 6.43 -18.15 -13.55
CA HIS A 188 5.71 -17.94 -12.31
C HIS A 188 5.38 -16.47 -12.04
N LEU A 189 6.02 -15.52 -12.72
CA LEU A 189 5.71 -14.09 -12.59
C LEU A 189 4.27 -13.76 -13.02
N SER A 190 3.64 -14.60 -13.83
CA SER A 190 2.24 -14.47 -14.24
C SER A 190 1.29 -15.44 -13.51
N HIS A 191 1.76 -16.13 -12.47
CA HIS A 191 0.95 -17.10 -11.74
C HIS A 191 -0.23 -16.43 -11.02
N VAL A 192 -1.37 -17.12 -10.92
CA VAL A 192 -2.61 -16.56 -10.33
C VAL A 192 -2.46 -16.24 -8.84
N ASN A 193 -1.75 -17.10 -8.10
CA ASN A 193 -1.40 -16.89 -6.69
C ASN A 193 -0.20 -15.94 -6.57
N GLY A 194 -0.37 -14.84 -5.85
CA GLY A 194 0.65 -13.83 -5.63
C GLY A 194 1.90 -14.33 -4.90
N TRP A 195 1.79 -15.37 -4.06
CA TRP A 195 2.95 -15.99 -3.42
C TRP A 195 3.96 -16.48 -4.44
N TRP A 196 3.49 -17.11 -5.54
CA TRP A 196 4.35 -17.63 -6.60
C TRP A 196 5.05 -16.51 -7.35
N ARG A 197 4.31 -15.45 -7.70
CA ARG A 197 4.87 -14.29 -8.41
C ARG A 197 5.96 -13.60 -7.60
N MET A 198 5.67 -13.29 -6.33
CA MET A 198 6.62 -12.60 -5.44
C MET A 198 7.84 -13.46 -5.13
N THR A 199 7.65 -14.76 -4.90
CA THR A 199 8.77 -15.68 -4.65
C THR A 199 9.63 -15.84 -5.89
N ALA A 200 9.05 -16.03 -7.07
CA ALA A 200 9.80 -16.15 -8.31
C ALA A 200 10.60 -14.87 -8.64
N GLN A 201 9.99 -13.69 -8.48
CA GLN A 201 10.71 -12.42 -8.64
C GLN A 201 11.90 -12.32 -7.68
N LYS A 202 11.69 -12.63 -6.39
CA LYS A 202 12.76 -12.62 -5.39
C LYS A 202 13.89 -13.57 -5.79
N GLU A 203 13.57 -14.82 -6.16
CA GLU A 203 14.57 -15.81 -6.56
C GLU A 203 15.33 -15.40 -7.83
N ILE A 204 14.66 -14.83 -8.84
CA ILE A 204 15.32 -14.29 -10.04
C ILE A 204 16.33 -13.21 -9.67
N ILE A 205 15.94 -12.27 -8.82
CA ILE A 205 16.81 -11.18 -8.36
C ILE A 205 17.99 -11.74 -7.56
N LEU A 206 17.76 -12.65 -6.61
CA LEU A 206 18.83 -13.21 -5.79
C LEU A 206 19.86 -14.01 -6.61
N ARG A 207 19.43 -14.63 -7.71
CA ARG A 207 20.31 -15.42 -8.59
C ARG A 207 21.17 -14.57 -9.52
N GLN A 208 20.77 -13.33 -9.82
CA GLN A 208 21.49 -12.42 -10.73
C GLN A 208 21.79 -13.03 -12.11
N ASP A 209 21.01 -14.02 -12.54
CA ASP A 209 21.20 -14.72 -13.81
C ASP A 209 20.66 -13.86 -14.97
N LEU A 210 21.56 -13.24 -15.71
CA LEU A 210 21.22 -12.32 -16.80
C LEU A 210 20.72 -13.03 -18.08
N SER A 211 20.77 -14.36 -18.15
CA SER A 211 20.28 -15.11 -19.32
C SER A 211 18.78 -14.92 -19.55
N VAL A 212 18.01 -14.56 -18.51
CA VAL A 212 16.55 -14.37 -18.59
C VAL A 212 16.12 -12.95 -18.99
N VAL A 213 17.05 -12.01 -19.18
CA VAL A 213 16.72 -10.60 -19.45
C VAL A 213 15.84 -10.43 -20.68
N SER A 214 16.16 -11.14 -21.77
CA SER A 214 15.34 -11.12 -23.00
C SER A 214 13.92 -11.64 -22.75
N ALA A 215 13.79 -12.72 -21.97
CA ALA A 215 12.49 -13.28 -21.62
C ALA A 215 11.67 -12.34 -20.72
N LEU A 216 12.32 -11.67 -19.76
CA LEU A 216 11.68 -10.66 -18.91
C LEU A 216 11.24 -9.43 -19.69
N LYS A 217 12.07 -8.91 -20.60
CA LYS A 217 11.70 -7.78 -21.49
C LYS A 217 10.52 -8.16 -22.38
N ASN A 218 10.49 -9.38 -22.91
CA ASN A 218 9.37 -9.87 -23.68
C ASN A 218 8.10 -9.95 -22.82
N LEU A 219 8.17 -10.56 -21.63
CA LEU A 219 7.02 -10.64 -20.71
C LEU A 219 6.49 -9.26 -20.31
N ALA A 220 7.37 -8.29 -20.06
CA ALA A 220 6.95 -6.92 -19.75
C ALA A 220 6.21 -6.26 -20.92
N LYS A 221 6.64 -6.49 -22.16
CA LYS A 221 6.02 -5.90 -23.37
C LYS A 221 4.74 -6.59 -23.81
N THR A 222 4.71 -7.93 -23.80
CA THR A 222 3.63 -8.71 -24.45
C THR A 222 2.82 -9.56 -23.49
N GLY A 223 3.19 -9.59 -22.20
CA GLY A 223 2.47 -10.35 -21.18
C GLY A 223 1.08 -9.79 -20.87
N LEU A 224 0.44 -10.36 -19.85
CA LEU A 224 -0.88 -9.92 -19.40
C LEU A 224 -0.88 -9.51 -17.93
N GLY A 225 -1.62 -8.45 -17.65
CA GLY A 225 -1.91 -7.98 -16.29
C GLY A 225 -0.67 -7.79 -15.41
N ILE A 226 -0.75 -8.27 -14.16
CA ILE A 226 0.27 -8.02 -13.14
C ILE A 226 1.61 -8.71 -13.42
N GLY A 227 1.63 -9.75 -14.26
CA GLY A 227 2.89 -10.45 -14.59
C GLY A 227 3.87 -9.55 -15.34
N ARG A 228 3.37 -8.59 -16.11
CA ARG A 228 4.18 -7.56 -16.78
C ARG A 228 4.92 -6.69 -15.76
N VAL A 229 4.21 -6.24 -14.71
CA VAL A 229 4.76 -5.41 -13.63
C VAL A 229 5.81 -6.19 -12.84
N HIS A 230 5.58 -7.47 -12.54
CA HIS A 230 6.58 -8.33 -11.92
C HIS A 230 7.84 -8.50 -12.79
N ALA A 231 7.69 -8.62 -14.12
CA ALA A 231 8.83 -8.67 -15.04
C ALA A 231 9.62 -7.36 -15.05
N MET A 232 8.93 -6.21 -15.05
CA MET A 232 9.53 -4.88 -14.96
C MET A 232 10.37 -4.71 -13.68
N TRP A 233 9.83 -5.08 -12.52
CA TRP A 233 10.59 -5.01 -11.26
C TRP A 233 11.68 -6.09 -11.14
N SER A 234 11.53 -7.23 -11.81
CA SER A 234 12.62 -8.22 -11.91
C SER A 234 13.78 -7.67 -12.75
N LEU A 235 13.49 -6.97 -13.86
CA LEU A 235 14.51 -6.28 -14.65
C LEU A 235 15.21 -5.19 -13.84
N GLU A 236 14.47 -4.44 -13.03
CA GLU A 236 15.04 -3.42 -12.15
C GLU A 236 16.00 -4.02 -11.13
N GLY A 237 15.60 -5.08 -10.42
CA GLY A 237 16.46 -5.76 -9.45
C GLY A 237 17.68 -6.47 -10.06
N LEU A 238 17.72 -6.66 -11.38
CA LEU A 238 18.88 -7.13 -12.14
C LEU A 238 19.74 -6.00 -12.73
N GLY A 239 19.33 -4.73 -12.55
CA GLY A 239 19.98 -3.57 -13.16
C GLY A 239 19.75 -3.47 -14.68
N GLN A 240 18.71 -4.11 -15.21
CA GLN A 240 18.43 -4.25 -16.65
C GLN A 240 17.18 -3.47 -17.11
N ALA A 241 16.57 -2.69 -16.22
CA ALA A 241 15.45 -1.78 -16.52
C ALA A 241 15.93 -0.41 -17.05
N GLY A 242 16.79 -0.42 -18.07
CA GLY A 242 17.39 0.80 -18.64
C GLY A 242 16.36 1.81 -19.17
N SER A 243 16.80 3.06 -19.34
CA SER A 243 15.93 4.19 -19.70
C SER A 243 15.18 3.99 -21.02
N GLU A 244 15.83 3.47 -22.06
CA GLU A 244 15.20 3.20 -23.36
C GLU A 244 14.03 2.20 -23.22
N PHE A 245 14.24 1.13 -22.45
CA PHE A 245 13.20 0.15 -22.17
C PHE A 245 12.03 0.79 -21.41
N SER A 246 12.31 1.52 -20.33
CA SER A 246 11.29 2.16 -19.51
C SER A 246 10.51 3.23 -20.29
N LEU A 247 11.19 4.04 -21.09
CA LEU A 247 10.55 5.02 -21.97
C LEU A 247 9.59 4.38 -22.97
N SER A 248 9.95 3.21 -23.52
CA SER A 248 9.10 2.49 -24.48
C SER A 248 7.74 2.04 -23.91
N LEU A 249 7.60 2.04 -22.58
CA LEU A 249 6.41 1.59 -21.86
C LEU A 249 5.53 2.74 -21.33
N LEU A 250 5.90 4.00 -21.57
CA LEU A 250 5.11 5.15 -21.12
C LEU A 250 3.76 5.27 -21.84
N ASN A 251 3.64 4.77 -23.07
CA ASN A 251 2.39 4.82 -23.85
C ASN A 251 1.61 3.50 -23.81
N ASP A 252 1.87 2.65 -22.81
CA ASP A 252 1.22 1.35 -22.71
C ASP A 252 -0.27 1.46 -22.38
N ASN A 253 -1.11 0.55 -22.89
CA ASN A 253 -2.54 0.55 -22.59
C ASN A 253 -2.85 0.25 -21.10
N ASP A 254 -1.99 -0.48 -20.39
CA ASP A 254 -2.18 -0.77 -18.97
C ASP A 254 -1.57 0.36 -18.11
N TYR A 255 -2.42 1.13 -17.42
CA TYR A 255 -1.98 2.22 -16.54
C TYR A 255 -0.94 1.77 -15.49
N ARG A 256 -0.95 0.49 -15.07
CA ARG A 256 0.03 -0.04 -14.10
C ARG A 256 1.41 -0.16 -14.72
N VAL A 257 1.49 -0.46 -16.01
CA VAL A 257 2.74 -0.50 -16.77
C VAL A 257 3.26 0.91 -16.96
N ARG A 258 2.41 1.87 -17.38
CA ARG A 258 2.79 3.29 -17.47
C ARG A 258 3.31 3.82 -16.12
N GLN A 259 2.57 3.57 -15.04
CA GLN A 259 2.96 3.98 -13.69
C GLN A 259 4.29 3.35 -13.25
N THR A 260 4.51 2.07 -13.55
CA THR A 260 5.77 1.39 -13.22
C THR A 260 6.92 1.92 -14.07
N ALA A 261 6.70 2.18 -15.35
CA ALA A 261 7.70 2.75 -16.26
C ALA A 261 8.21 4.11 -15.76
N ILE A 262 7.32 4.98 -15.28
CA ILE A 262 7.70 6.25 -14.64
C ILE A 262 8.62 6.00 -13.44
N ARG A 263 8.27 5.05 -12.55
CA ARG A 263 9.09 4.73 -11.37
C ARG A 263 10.48 4.20 -11.73
N LEU A 264 10.57 3.38 -12.77
CA LEU A 264 11.85 2.86 -13.25
C LEU A 264 12.76 3.95 -13.82
N LEU A 265 12.20 5.08 -14.25
CA LEU A 265 12.97 6.25 -14.68
C LEU A 265 13.37 7.16 -13.51
N GLU A 266 12.82 7.00 -12.32
CA GLU A 266 13.13 7.90 -11.19
C GLU A 266 14.61 7.96 -10.78
N PRO A 267 15.38 6.85 -10.78
CA PRO A 267 16.79 6.90 -10.45
C PRO A 267 17.62 7.82 -11.37
N ILE A 268 17.23 7.94 -12.65
CA ILE A 268 17.99 8.75 -13.62
C ILE A 268 17.65 10.25 -13.53
N PHE A 269 16.54 10.63 -12.91
CA PHE A 269 16.15 12.05 -12.78
C PHE A 269 17.13 12.87 -11.94
N GLN A 270 17.97 12.21 -11.14
CA GLN A 270 19.00 12.87 -10.35
C GLN A 270 20.27 13.21 -11.16
N SER A 271 20.44 12.64 -12.37
CA SER A 271 21.63 12.85 -13.20
C SER A 271 21.75 14.27 -13.78
N GLY A 272 20.65 15.04 -13.78
CA GLY A 272 20.61 16.41 -14.30
C GLY A 272 20.21 16.55 -15.77
N ASP A 273 19.86 15.46 -16.44
CA ASP A 273 19.24 15.47 -17.76
C ASP A 273 17.70 15.42 -17.64
N ASP A 274 17.06 16.55 -17.94
CA ASP A 274 15.61 16.72 -17.87
C ASP A 274 14.86 16.05 -19.06
N ALA A 275 15.55 15.54 -20.10
CA ALA A 275 14.91 15.00 -21.30
C ALA A 275 13.92 13.86 -21.01
N HIS A 276 14.26 13.00 -20.04
CA HIS A 276 13.39 11.89 -19.61
C HIS A 276 12.19 12.40 -18.80
N LEU A 277 12.41 13.40 -17.94
CA LEU A 277 11.34 14.02 -17.15
C LEU A 277 10.34 14.76 -18.03
N ILE A 278 10.78 15.43 -19.10
CA ILE A 278 9.90 16.07 -20.08
C ILE A 278 8.95 15.05 -20.70
N LYS A 279 9.45 13.85 -21.05
CA LYS A 279 8.60 12.76 -21.55
C LYS A 279 7.61 12.25 -20.49
N VAL A 280 8.03 12.17 -19.22
CA VAL A 280 7.13 11.79 -18.12
C VAL A 280 6.06 12.86 -17.88
N ALA A 281 6.41 14.15 -17.98
CA ALA A 281 5.47 15.26 -17.82
C ALA A 281 4.32 15.26 -18.84
N GLN A 282 4.53 14.68 -20.02
CA GLN A 282 3.47 14.53 -21.04
C GLN A 282 2.31 13.64 -20.56
N LEU A 283 2.50 12.84 -19.49
CA LEU A 283 1.47 12.00 -18.91
C LEU A 283 0.67 12.71 -17.80
N LEU A 284 0.81 14.04 -17.63
CA LEU A 284 -0.04 14.81 -16.70
C LEU A 284 -1.52 14.82 -17.10
N ASP A 285 -1.81 14.58 -18.38
CA ASP A 285 -3.17 14.49 -18.92
C ASP A 285 -3.64 13.02 -19.08
N ASP A 286 -2.96 12.07 -18.43
CA ASP A 286 -3.34 10.65 -18.47
C ASP A 286 -4.75 10.41 -17.91
N GLU A 287 -5.51 9.55 -18.57
CA GLU A 287 -6.88 9.18 -18.16
C GLU A 287 -6.97 8.57 -16.76
N ASN A 288 -5.88 7.99 -16.25
CA ASN A 288 -5.83 7.35 -14.96
C ASN A 288 -5.23 8.28 -13.90
N PRO A 289 -5.99 8.68 -12.87
CA PRO A 289 -5.50 9.57 -11.82
C PRO A 289 -4.24 9.07 -11.07
N ARG A 290 -3.99 7.75 -11.05
CA ARG A 290 -2.77 7.20 -10.41
C ARG A 290 -1.53 7.40 -11.25
N VAL A 291 -1.67 7.46 -12.58
CA VAL A 291 -0.56 7.82 -13.47
C VAL A 291 -0.27 9.30 -13.27
N VAL A 292 -1.27 10.19 -13.34
CA VAL A 292 -1.11 11.62 -13.08
C VAL A 292 -0.46 11.89 -11.73
N ALA A 293 -0.94 11.23 -10.66
CA ALA A 293 -0.34 11.35 -9.33
C ALA A 293 1.12 10.86 -9.29
N GLN A 294 1.47 9.80 -10.02
CA GLN A 294 2.86 9.33 -10.13
C GLN A 294 3.72 10.32 -10.91
N VAL A 295 3.20 10.91 -11.99
CA VAL A 295 3.88 11.95 -12.76
C VAL A 295 4.19 13.13 -11.86
N ILE A 296 3.22 13.67 -11.12
CA ILE A 296 3.41 14.76 -10.15
C ILE A 296 4.52 14.42 -9.14
N ASN A 297 4.50 13.21 -8.57
CA ASN A 297 5.53 12.74 -7.65
C ASN A 297 6.93 12.64 -8.28
N SER A 298 7.02 12.52 -9.60
CA SER A 298 8.28 12.37 -10.33
C SER A 298 8.81 13.72 -10.82
N ILE A 299 7.94 14.55 -11.41
CA ILE A 299 8.33 15.83 -12.00
C ILE A 299 8.66 16.91 -10.97
N GLN A 300 8.35 16.69 -9.68
CA GLN A 300 8.84 17.58 -8.61
C GLN A 300 10.37 17.64 -8.53
N TYR A 301 11.08 16.71 -9.18
CA TYR A 301 12.54 16.70 -9.31
C TYR A 301 13.06 17.42 -10.56
N LEU A 302 12.19 17.91 -11.46
CA LEU A 302 12.59 18.76 -12.58
C LEU A 302 13.31 20.00 -12.04
N ARG A 303 14.48 20.29 -12.61
CA ARG A 303 15.24 21.49 -12.26
C ARG A 303 14.74 22.72 -13.01
N SER A 304 14.03 22.53 -14.12
CA SER A 304 13.35 23.61 -14.84
C SER A 304 12.34 24.35 -13.95
N PRO A 305 12.25 25.69 -14.02
CA PRO A 305 11.22 26.48 -13.34
C PRO A 305 9.78 26.05 -13.69
N ASP A 306 9.57 25.31 -14.78
CA ASP A 306 8.25 24.86 -15.24
C ASP A 306 7.63 23.73 -14.40
N ALA A 307 8.41 23.07 -13.54
CA ALA A 307 7.92 21.94 -12.74
C ALA A 307 6.69 22.30 -11.89
N ASN A 308 6.77 23.42 -11.18
CA ASN A 308 5.67 23.90 -10.35
C ASN A 308 4.48 24.32 -11.21
N ASP A 309 4.71 24.88 -12.40
CA ASP A 309 3.66 25.35 -13.30
C ASP A 309 2.84 24.20 -13.88
N GLN A 310 3.54 23.13 -14.23
CA GLN A 310 2.94 21.88 -14.67
C GLN A 310 2.14 21.21 -13.54
N ILE A 311 2.70 21.16 -12.32
CA ILE A 311 1.96 20.65 -11.14
C ILE A 311 0.73 21.52 -10.86
N PHE A 312 0.84 22.85 -10.91
CA PHE A 312 -0.31 23.75 -10.76
C PHE A 312 -1.37 23.52 -11.84
N ALA A 313 -0.96 23.37 -13.10
CA ALA A 313 -1.88 23.08 -14.20
C ALA A 313 -2.62 21.76 -13.96
N ALA A 314 -1.92 20.69 -13.54
CA ALA A 314 -2.53 19.40 -13.24
C ALA A 314 -3.53 19.47 -12.07
N ILE A 315 -3.21 20.23 -11.02
CA ILE A 315 -4.15 20.51 -9.92
C ILE A 315 -5.38 21.27 -10.44
N ILE A 316 -5.21 22.27 -11.30
CA ILE A 316 -6.33 23.06 -11.82
C ILE A 316 -7.23 22.24 -12.75
N ALA A 317 -6.65 21.37 -13.57
CA ALA A 317 -7.37 20.50 -14.50
C ALA A 317 -8.15 19.38 -13.80
N ASN A 318 -7.76 19.03 -12.56
CA ASN A 318 -8.35 17.95 -11.77
C ASN A 318 -8.88 18.48 -10.44
N ASP A 319 -9.64 19.58 -10.46
CA ASP A 319 -10.09 20.28 -9.24
C ASP A 319 -10.99 19.46 -8.33
N GLU A 320 -11.73 18.50 -8.89
CA GLU A 320 -12.60 17.56 -8.16
C GLU A 320 -11.90 16.24 -7.76
N ASN A 321 -10.65 16.00 -8.17
CA ASN A 321 -9.95 14.74 -7.84
C ASN A 321 -9.09 14.89 -6.57
N ASP A 322 -9.59 14.39 -5.45
CA ASP A 322 -8.91 14.45 -4.13
C ASP A 322 -7.45 13.96 -4.16
N LEU A 323 -7.18 12.88 -4.89
CA LEU A 323 -5.85 12.27 -4.94
C LEU A 323 -4.86 13.22 -5.63
N ILE A 324 -5.21 13.73 -6.81
CA ILE A 324 -4.36 14.64 -7.59
C ILE A 324 -4.18 15.97 -6.84
N GLN A 325 -5.26 16.52 -6.28
CA GLN A 325 -5.19 17.73 -5.44
C GLN A 325 -4.17 17.57 -4.31
N SER A 326 -4.25 16.46 -3.58
CA SER A 326 -3.43 16.27 -2.38
C SER A 326 -1.97 15.96 -2.72
N VAL A 327 -1.72 15.13 -3.73
CA VAL A 327 -0.37 14.84 -4.21
C VAL A 327 0.29 16.10 -4.77
N GLY A 328 -0.43 16.89 -5.56
CA GLY A 328 0.06 18.17 -6.09
C GLY A 328 0.45 19.15 -4.98
N ARG A 329 -0.41 19.34 -3.97
CA ARG A 329 -0.10 20.21 -2.82
C ARG A 329 1.10 19.72 -2.02
N LEU A 330 1.25 18.41 -1.82
CA LEU A 330 2.42 17.84 -1.15
C LEU A 330 3.71 18.10 -1.95
N ALA A 331 3.68 17.89 -3.27
CA ALA A 331 4.83 18.15 -4.14
C ALA A 331 5.26 19.63 -4.09
N LEU A 332 4.31 20.57 -4.13
CA LEU A 332 4.59 22.01 -4.03
C LEU A 332 5.15 22.44 -2.66
N ASN A 333 4.79 21.73 -1.59
CA ASN A 333 5.27 21.97 -0.23
C ASN A 333 6.63 21.32 0.07
N GLY A 334 6.96 20.21 -0.59
CA GLY A 334 8.18 19.44 -0.37
C GLY A 334 9.47 20.18 -0.75
N ASN A 335 9.39 21.16 -1.65
CA ASN A 335 10.50 22.02 -2.05
C ASN A 335 10.83 23.07 -0.99
N LYS A 336 11.50 22.64 0.09
CA LYS A 336 11.90 23.44 1.27
C LYS A 336 12.83 24.65 0.99
N GLY A 337 13.20 24.92 -0.27
CA GLY A 337 14.15 25.97 -0.66
C GLY A 337 13.55 27.26 -1.24
N SER A 338 12.29 27.27 -1.69
CA SER A 338 11.69 28.49 -2.28
C SER A 338 10.84 29.23 -1.26
N ARG A 339 11.24 30.45 -0.88
CA ARG A 339 10.51 31.34 0.03
C ARG A 339 9.08 31.68 -0.45
N GLY A 340 8.74 31.42 -1.72
CA GLY A 340 7.43 31.72 -2.31
C GLY A 340 6.39 30.57 -2.29
N SER A 341 6.77 29.30 -2.06
CA SER A 341 5.82 28.17 -2.29
C SER A 341 4.90 27.84 -1.10
N ARG A 342 5.22 28.32 0.12
CA ARG A 342 4.51 27.92 1.34
C ARG A 342 3.04 28.34 1.39
N ASN A 343 2.65 29.41 0.70
CA ASN A 343 1.27 29.91 0.75
C ASN A 343 0.40 29.38 -0.41
N SER A 344 0.96 29.07 -1.57
CA SER A 344 0.19 28.60 -2.73
C SER A 344 -0.37 27.19 -2.54
N ALA A 345 0.34 26.32 -1.82
CA ALA A 345 -0.10 24.95 -1.58
C ALA A 345 -1.34 24.85 -0.67
N LEU A 346 -1.71 25.92 0.03
CA LEU A 346 -2.92 26.01 0.85
C LEU A 346 -4.14 26.55 0.08
N LEU A 347 -3.95 26.97 -1.17
CA LEU A 347 -5.01 27.57 -1.97
C LEU A 347 -5.92 26.50 -2.61
N THR A 348 -7.21 26.82 -2.73
CA THR A 348 -8.17 26.05 -3.54
C THR A 348 -7.81 26.15 -5.03
N ALA A 349 -8.37 25.31 -5.90
CA ALA A 349 -8.14 25.42 -7.35
C ALA A 349 -8.45 26.83 -7.90
N LYS A 350 -9.52 27.47 -7.41
CA LYS A 350 -9.83 28.88 -7.72
C LYS A 350 -8.75 29.85 -7.21
N GLY A 351 -8.28 29.66 -5.98
CA GLY A 351 -7.18 30.45 -5.42
C GLY A 351 -5.87 30.27 -6.21
N LEU A 352 -5.57 29.05 -6.63
CA LEU A 352 -4.42 28.72 -7.48
C LEU A 352 -4.51 29.37 -8.86
N ARG A 353 -5.68 29.36 -9.51
CA ARG A 353 -5.93 30.09 -10.76
C ARG A 353 -5.61 31.58 -10.61
N SER A 354 -6.08 32.21 -9.53
CA SER A 354 -5.80 33.61 -9.22
C SER A 354 -4.33 33.87 -8.90
N PHE A 355 -3.69 32.99 -8.13
CA PHE A 355 -2.28 33.07 -7.78
C PHE A 355 -1.39 32.96 -9.01
N LYS A 356 -1.62 31.97 -9.88
CA LYS A 356 -0.90 31.79 -11.15
C LYS A 356 -1.03 33.05 -12.01
N LYS A 357 -2.26 33.55 -12.22
CA LYS A 357 -2.50 34.79 -12.97
C LYS A 357 -1.73 35.98 -12.38
N GLY A 358 -1.76 36.16 -11.06
CA GLY A 358 -1.04 37.24 -10.37
C GLY A 358 0.48 37.11 -10.51
N ARG A 359 1.01 35.89 -10.40
CA ARG A 359 2.43 35.60 -10.58
C ARG A 359 2.89 35.83 -12.02
N ASP A 360 2.10 35.41 -13.01
CA ASP A 360 2.42 35.61 -14.42
C ASP A 360 2.44 37.12 -14.76
N ILE A 361 1.51 37.91 -14.21
CA ILE A 361 1.51 39.38 -14.28
C ILE A 361 2.77 39.96 -13.61
N TYR A 362 3.10 39.50 -12.40
CA TYR A 362 4.29 39.97 -11.67
C TYR A 362 5.57 39.67 -12.45
N ASN A 363 5.73 38.44 -12.95
CA ASN A 363 6.92 38.02 -13.70
C ASN A 363 7.08 38.78 -15.02
N SER A 364 5.97 39.10 -15.69
CA SER A 364 5.99 39.81 -16.97
C SER A 364 6.15 41.32 -16.84
N LEU A 365 5.55 41.95 -15.82
CA LEU A 365 5.46 43.41 -15.72
C LEU A 365 6.22 44.02 -14.55
N CYS A 366 6.42 43.27 -13.46
CA CYS A 366 6.92 43.82 -12.19
C CYS A 366 8.31 43.31 -11.81
N MET A 367 8.71 42.11 -12.26
CA MET A 367 9.96 41.45 -11.87
C MET A 367 11.20 42.26 -12.23
N ALA A 368 11.19 42.95 -13.38
CA ALA A 368 12.29 43.82 -13.78
C ALA A 368 12.62 44.93 -12.76
N CYS A 369 11.62 45.37 -11.97
CA CYS A 369 11.78 46.40 -10.94
C CYS A 369 11.87 45.83 -9.51
N HIS A 370 11.42 44.58 -9.29
CA HIS A 370 11.15 44.06 -7.94
C HIS A 370 11.78 42.70 -7.60
N GLY A 371 12.36 41.98 -8.57
CA GLY A 371 13.15 40.76 -8.34
C GLY A 371 12.43 39.45 -8.58
#